data_AF-A0A535XFU6-F1
#
_entry.id   AF-A0A535XFU6-F1
#
_cell.length_a   1.000
_cell.length_b   1.000
_cell.length_c   1.000
_cell.angle_alpha   90.00
_cell.angle_beta   90.00
_cell.angle_gamma   90.00
#
_symmetry.space_group_name_H-M   'P 1'
#
loop_
_entity.id
_entity.type
_entity.pdbx_description
1 polymer ?
#
loop_
_entity_poly.entity_id
_entity_poly.type
_entity_poly.pdbx_seq_one_letter_code
_entity_poly.pdbx_strand_id
1 'polypeptide(L)'
;MRRGPSTLAYDKVDRTKITEVPVGFSSVELKDNLVDVLPVFTGNEPFVLKNQLNTPVELILPSNYGFPSVGTTMVANTDYIKNNRGVFLRFLKATMKAQEYFIANRDQTIQIAIQYGGTATSKDQHAFIYDVSAPDMKSPKGVGWIDKNAWQQNIDLLLSLGVIKTKPNIDDLVDTSLMDEVLKDGKVVFP
;
A
#
# COMPACT_ATOMS: atom_id res chain seq x y z
N MET A 1 19.68 11.31 17.08
CA MET A 1 18.27 11.18 17.50
C MET A 1 17.41 11.69 16.34
N ARG A 2 16.90 10.79 15.47
CA ARG A 2 16.07 11.20 14.32
C ARG A 2 14.67 11.49 14.84
N ARG A 3 14.38 12.78 15.01
CA ARG A 3 13.05 13.30 15.32
C ARG A 3 12.27 13.34 14.02
N GLY A 4 11.22 12.54 13.99
CA GLY A 4 10.21 12.70 12.98
C GLY A 4 8.84 12.32 13.50
N PRO A 5 7.75 12.81 12.89
CA PRO A 5 6.45 12.27 13.19
C PRO A 5 6.35 10.72 13.17
N SER A 6 5.55 10.21 14.04
CA SER A 6 4.99 8.87 13.91
C SER A 6 3.55 9.07 14.34
N THR A 7 2.73 8.04 14.32
CA THR A 7 1.44 8.08 15.04
C THR A 7 1.63 8.66 16.45
N LEU A 8 2.78 8.35 17.08
CA LEU A 8 3.22 8.89 18.37
C LEU A 8 3.39 10.42 18.39
N ALA A 9 3.97 11.03 17.36
CA ALA A 9 4.22 12.47 17.38
C ALA A 9 2.96 13.31 17.16
N TYR A 10 1.98 12.76 16.43
CA TYR A 10 0.68 13.42 16.26
C TYR A 10 0.03 13.70 17.62
N ASP A 11 -0.01 12.69 18.49
CA ASP A 11 -0.53 12.78 19.86
C ASP A 11 0.52 13.26 20.88
N LYS A 12 1.69 13.72 20.42
CA LYS A 12 2.80 14.21 21.28
C LYS A 12 3.22 13.20 22.35
N VAL A 13 3.18 11.91 22.02
CA VAL A 13 3.57 10.82 22.91
C VAL A 13 5.06 10.93 23.21
N ASP A 14 5.40 10.80 24.50
CA ASP A 14 6.77 10.77 24.97
C ASP A 14 7.44 9.43 24.63
N ARG A 15 8.22 9.42 23.54
CA ARG A 15 8.93 8.22 23.06
C ARG A 15 9.96 7.68 24.06
N THR A 16 10.39 8.47 25.07
CA THR A 16 11.28 7.94 26.12
C THR A 16 10.57 6.95 27.05
N LYS A 17 9.23 6.91 27.02
CA LYS A 17 8.40 5.93 27.74
C LYS A 17 8.06 4.71 26.89
N ILE A 18 8.61 4.61 25.68
CA ILE A 18 8.37 3.51 24.75
C ILE A 18 9.66 2.69 24.62
N THR A 19 9.52 1.38 24.76
CA THR A 19 10.60 0.43 24.48
C THR A 19 10.41 -0.14 23.09
N GLU A 20 11.35 0.14 22.19
CA GLU A 20 11.36 -0.45 20.86
C GLU A 20 12.03 -1.81 20.90
N VAL A 21 11.27 -2.85 20.56
CA VAL A 21 11.74 -4.23 20.48
C VAL A 21 11.88 -4.58 18.99
N PRO A 22 13.07 -4.99 18.52
CA PRO A 22 13.22 -5.52 17.17
C PRO A 22 12.41 -6.81 17.03
N VAL A 23 11.48 -6.83 16.08
CA VAL A 23 10.63 -7.99 15.75
C VAL A 23 10.84 -8.40 14.30
N GLY A 24 10.57 -9.68 14.01
CA GLY A 24 10.63 -10.21 12.66
C GLY A 24 9.32 -9.99 11.90
N PHE A 25 9.00 -10.94 11.01
CA PHE A 25 7.74 -10.98 10.27
C PHE A 25 6.69 -11.88 10.94
N SER A 26 6.89 -12.23 12.21
CA SER A 26 6.03 -13.17 12.92
C SER A 26 4.97 -12.43 13.75
N SER A 27 3.77 -13.00 13.81
CA SER A 27 2.67 -12.52 14.66
C SER A 27 2.71 -13.13 16.06
N VAL A 28 3.60 -14.10 16.30
CA VAL A 28 3.75 -14.79 17.59
C VAL A 28 4.30 -13.83 18.66
N GLU A 29 5.13 -12.85 18.29
CA GLU A 29 5.67 -11.85 19.20
C GLU A 29 4.56 -11.08 19.93
N LEU A 30 3.47 -10.75 19.23
CA LEU A 30 2.30 -10.09 19.84
C LEU A 30 1.48 -11.07 20.69
N LYS A 31 1.25 -12.30 20.18
CA LYS A 31 0.51 -13.35 20.89
C LYS A 31 1.16 -13.71 22.24
N ASP A 32 2.48 -13.83 22.25
CA ASP A 32 3.27 -14.22 23.43
C ASP A 32 3.58 -13.00 24.34
N ASN A 33 3.02 -11.83 24.05
CA ASN A 33 3.21 -10.57 24.77
C ASN A 33 4.69 -10.12 24.86
N LEU A 34 5.49 -10.42 23.83
CA LEU A 34 6.85 -9.85 23.70
C LEU A 34 6.80 -8.37 23.32
N VAL A 35 5.71 -7.95 22.67
CA VAL A 35 5.40 -6.55 22.36
C VAL A 35 3.92 -6.27 22.60
N ASP A 36 3.59 -5.04 22.98
CA ASP A 36 2.20 -4.59 23.13
C ASP A 36 1.58 -4.09 21.81
N VAL A 37 2.44 -3.65 20.87
CA VAL A 37 2.05 -3.08 19.58
C VAL A 37 2.96 -3.64 18.49
N LEU A 38 2.36 -4.14 17.40
CA LEU A 38 3.07 -4.73 16.28
C LEU A 38 2.71 -3.98 14.97
N PRO A 39 3.68 -3.55 14.16
CA PRO A 39 3.42 -3.12 12.78
C PRO A 39 2.92 -4.29 11.95
N VAL A 40 1.80 -4.11 11.23
CA VAL A 40 1.14 -5.16 10.45
C VAL A 40 0.73 -4.68 9.06
N PHE A 41 0.58 -5.62 8.13
CA PHE A 41 -0.24 -5.46 6.94
C PHE A 41 -1.69 -5.78 7.29
N THR A 42 -2.58 -4.83 7.07
CA THR A 42 -4.02 -4.95 7.41
C THR A 42 -4.68 -6.19 6.79
N GLY A 43 -4.24 -6.59 5.59
CA GLY A 43 -4.73 -7.77 4.90
C GLY A 43 -4.16 -9.11 5.39
N ASN A 44 -3.12 -9.14 6.24
CA ASN A 44 -2.44 -10.39 6.59
C ASN A 44 -2.50 -10.70 8.10
N GLU A 45 -1.72 -10.00 8.92
CA GLU A 45 -1.53 -10.37 10.33
C GLU A 45 -2.83 -10.34 11.15
N PRO A 46 -3.79 -9.39 10.96
CA PRO A 46 -5.06 -9.43 11.69
C PRO A 46 -5.85 -10.73 11.46
N PHE A 47 -5.77 -11.31 10.26
CA PHE A 47 -6.38 -12.60 9.97
C PHE A 47 -5.68 -13.74 10.71
N VAL A 48 -4.34 -13.77 10.67
CA VAL A 48 -3.53 -14.79 11.34
C VAL A 48 -3.73 -14.73 12.85
N LEU A 49 -3.60 -13.53 13.43
CA LEU A 49 -3.77 -13.25 14.85
C LEU A 49 -5.14 -13.72 15.35
N LYS A 50 -6.22 -13.36 14.66
CA LYS A 50 -7.57 -13.76 15.04
C LYS A 50 -7.84 -15.25 14.84
N ASN A 51 -7.59 -15.78 13.63
CA ASN A 51 -8.11 -17.08 13.22
C ASN A 51 -7.15 -18.25 13.49
N GLN A 52 -5.83 -17.99 13.61
CA GLN A 52 -4.82 -19.03 13.81
C GLN A 52 -4.21 -18.97 15.21
N LEU A 53 -4.11 -17.77 15.80
CA LEU A 53 -3.48 -17.55 17.10
C LEU A 53 -4.46 -17.18 18.22
N ASN A 54 -5.76 -17.10 17.93
CA ASN A 54 -6.82 -16.74 18.88
C ASN A 54 -6.51 -15.46 19.69
N THR A 55 -5.90 -14.48 19.03
CA THR A 55 -5.45 -13.19 19.59
C THR A 55 -6.01 -12.06 18.72
N PRO A 56 -7.31 -11.73 18.83
CA PRO A 56 -7.87 -10.62 18.06
C PRO A 56 -7.21 -9.29 18.46
N VAL A 57 -7.06 -8.39 17.49
CA VAL A 57 -6.39 -7.10 17.69
C VAL A 57 -7.25 -5.94 17.21
N GLU A 58 -6.99 -4.76 17.78
CA GLU A 58 -7.48 -3.49 17.28
C GLU A 58 -6.42 -2.83 16.39
N LEU A 59 -6.87 -2.17 15.30
CA LEU A 59 -5.97 -1.52 14.35
C LEU A 59 -5.84 -0.03 14.65
N ILE A 60 -4.60 0.43 14.78
CA ILE A 60 -4.25 1.85 14.83
C ILE A 60 -3.80 2.27 13.44
N LEU A 61 -4.71 2.86 12.66
CA LEU A 61 -4.42 3.27 11.28
C LEU A 61 -3.75 4.65 11.25
N PRO A 62 -2.56 4.81 10.64
CA PRO A 62 -1.88 6.11 10.53
C PRO A 62 -2.74 7.20 9.87
N SER A 63 -3.63 6.82 8.94
CA SER A 63 -4.57 7.74 8.28
C SER A 63 -5.51 8.46 9.24
N ASN A 64 -5.81 7.88 10.40
CA ASN A 64 -6.60 8.51 11.45
C ASN A 64 -5.83 9.62 12.18
N TYR A 65 -4.52 9.70 11.99
CA TYR A 65 -3.59 10.62 12.65
C TYR A 65 -2.89 11.54 11.64
N GLY A 66 -3.58 11.87 10.54
CA GLY A 66 -3.10 12.84 9.55
C GLY A 66 -1.97 12.34 8.65
N PHE A 67 -1.66 11.04 8.65
CA PHE A 67 -0.73 10.48 7.65
C PHE A 67 -1.47 10.37 6.30
N PRO A 68 -0.96 11.01 5.23
CA PRO A 68 -1.55 10.87 3.91
C PRO A 68 -1.33 9.44 3.42
N SER A 69 -2.43 8.73 3.16
CA SER A 69 -2.37 7.40 2.56
C SER A 69 -1.89 7.51 1.11
N VAL A 70 -0.66 7.07 0.86
CA VAL A 70 -0.15 6.80 -0.49
C VAL A 70 -0.09 5.29 -0.69
N GLY A 71 -0.68 4.82 -1.79
CA GLY A 71 -0.70 3.39 -2.13
C GLY A 71 0.62 2.92 -2.74
N THR A 72 0.73 1.60 -2.89
CA THR A 72 1.81 0.97 -3.68
C THR A 72 1.75 1.48 -5.12
N THR A 73 2.89 1.92 -5.64
CA THR A 73 3.01 2.47 -7.00
C THR A 73 3.86 1.59 -7.90
N MET A 74 3.72 1.78 -9.21
CA MET A 74 4.65 1.22 -10.19
C MET A 74 5.83 2.17 -10.34
N VAL A 75 7.05 1.61 -10.29
CA VAL A 75 8.29 2.37 -10.47
C VAL A 75 9.00 1.82 -11.69
N ALA A 76 9.42 2.71 -12.58
CA ALA A 76 10.21 2.37 -13.74
C ALA A 76 11.28 3.44 -13.98
N ASN A 77 12.38 3.04 -14.61
CA ASN A 77 13.45 3.97 -14.96
C ASN A 77 13.00 4.93 -16.07
N THR A 78 13.28 6.23 -15.90
CA THR A 78 12.87 7.28 -16.84
C THR A 78 13.42 7.07 -18.25
N ASP A 79 14.68 6.66 -18.38
CA ASP A 79 15.29 6.38 -19.69
C ASP A 79 14.63 5.17 -20.37
N TYR A 80 14.25 4.15 -19.59
CA TYR A 80 13.52 3.01 -20.12
C TYR A 80 12.15 3.43 -20.66
N ILE A 81 11.38 4.24 -19.90
CA ILE A 81 10.08 4.76 -20.36
C ILE A 81 10.26 5.58 -21.64
N LYS A 82 11.28 6.45 -21.69
CA LYS A 82 11.56 7.28 -22.87
C LYS A 82 11.90 6.44 -24.10
N ASN A 83 12.82 5.47 -23.95
CA ASN A 83 13.33 4.67 -25.05
C ASN A 83 12.38 3.54 -25.48
N ASN A 84 11.45 3.13 -24.60
CA ASN A 84 10.54 2.01 -24.82
C ASN A 84 9.07 2.37 -24.54
N ARG A 85 8.67 3.63 -24.76
CA ARG A 85 7.34 4.15 -24.36
C ARG A 85 6.19 3.26 -24.79
N GLY A 86 6.19 2.82 -26.05
CA GLY A 86 5.13 1.95 -26.57
C GLY A 86 5.04 0.58 -25.87
N VAL A 87 6.18 0.00 -25.47
CA VAL A 87 6.20 -1.25 -24.68
C VAL A 87 5.65 -0.99 -23.29
N PHE A 88 6.10 0.10 -22.65
CA PHE A 88 5.67 0.46 -21.31
C PHE A 88 4.17 0.77 -21.24
N LEU A 89 3.63 1.52 -22.20
CA LEU A 89 2.19 1.82 -22.26
C LEU A 89 1.35 0.56 -22.45
N ARG A 90 1.78 -0.40 -23.29
CA ARG A 90 1.08 -1.69 -23.43
C ARG A 90 1.10 -2.49 -22.13
N PHE A 91 2.23 -2.48 -21.41
CA PHE A 91 2.31 -3.09 -20.08
C PHE A 91 1.33 -2.42 -19.11
N LEU A 92 1.37 -1.09 -18.98
CA LEU A 92 0.46 -0.35 -18.10
C LEU A 92 -1.01 -0.62 -18.42
N LYS A 93 -1.40 -0.56 -19.69
CA LYS A 93 -2.76 -0.88 -20.12
C LYS A 93 -3.17 -2.30 -19.74
N ALA A 94 -2.31 -3.29 -19.97
CA ALA A 94 -2.59 -4.67 -19.59
C ALA A 94 -2.75 -4.82 -18.07
N THR A 95 -1.88 -4.20 -17.27
CA THR A 95 -1.96 -4.27 -15.81
C THR A 95 -3.19 -3.55 -15.27
N MET A 96 -3.51 -2.38 -15.79
CA MET A 96 -4.72 -1.65 -15.41
C MET A 96 -5.98 -2.40 -15.84
N LYS A 97 -5.96 -3.04 -17.01
CA LYS A 97 -7.07 -3.89 -17.44
C LYS A 97 -7.26 -5.09 -16.52
N ALA A 98 -6.17 -5.69 -16.04
CA ALA A 98 -6.22 -6.74 -15.03
C ALA A 98 -6.82 -6.21 -13.71
N GLN A 99 -6.47 -5.00 -13.28
CA GLN A 99 -7.07 -4.39 -12.09
C GLN A 99 -8.58 -4.13 -12.24
N GLU A 100 -9.04 -3.63 -13.40
CA GLU A 100 -10.48 -3.53 -13.69
C GLU A 100 -11.17 -4.90 -13.59
N TYR A 101 -10.54 -5.93 -14.17
CA TYR A 101 -11.03 -7.30 -14.11
C TYR A 101 -11.09 -7.81 -12.68
N PHE A 102 -10.05 -7.55 -11.87
CA PHE A 102 -10.01 -8.01 -10.49
C PHE A 102 -11.14 -7.42 -9.65
N ILE A 103 -11.37 -6.11 -9.80
CA ILE A 103 -12.45 -5.39 -9.13
C ILE A 103 -13.83 -5.96 -9.51
N ALA A 104 -14.01 -6.33 -10.77
CA ALA A 104 -15.29 -6.85 -11.28
C ALA A 104 -15.50 -8.34 -10.98
N ASN A 105 -14.44 -9.11 -10.73
CA ASN A 105 -14.48 -10.58 -10.66
C ASN A 105 -13.78 -11.08 -9.38
N ARG A 106 -14.34 -10.76 -8.22
CA ARG A 106 -13.79 -11.13 -6.90
C ARG A 106 -13.38 -12.60 -6.79
N ASP A 107 -14.30 -13.52 -7.06
CA ASP A 107 -14.05 -14.95 -6.82
C ASP A 107 -12.98 -15.52 -7.76
N GLN A 108 -12.98 -15.10 -9.02
CA GLN A 108 -11.94 -15.47 -9.98
C GLN A 108 -10.58 -14.85 -9.59
N THR A 109 -10.59 -13.63 -9.06
CA THR A 109 -9.36 -12.99 -8.55
C THR A 109 -8.78 -13.76 -7.38
N ILE A 110 -9.61 -14.19 -6.43
CA ILE A 110 -9.18 -15.01 -5.30
C ILE A 110 -8.61 -16.35 -5.80
N GLN A 111 -9.24 -16.98 -6.80
CA GLN A 111 -8.72 -18.20 -7.40
C GLN A 111 -7.37 -18.00 -8.09
N ILE A 112 -7.19 -16.93 -8.86
CA ILE A 112 -5.91 -16.55 -9.47
C ILE A 112 -4.87 -16.32 -8.38
N ALA A 113 -5.21 -15.61 -7.31
CA ALA A 113 -4.32 -15.35 -6.20
C ALA A 113 -3.88 -16.64 -5.48
N ILE A 114 -4.79 -17.61 -5.29
CA ILE A 114 -4.46 -18.94 -4.74
C ILE A 114 -3.51 -19.70 -5.69
N GLN A 115 -3.80 -19.65 -6.99
CA GLN A 115 -3.02 -20.38 -8.00
C GLN A 115 -1.55 -19.90 -8.05
N TYR A 116 -1.32 -18.58 -7.99
CA TYR A 116 0.01 -17.99 -8.18
C TYR A 116 0.68 -17.51 -6.89
N GLY A 117 -0.07 -17.30 -5.80
CA GLY A 117 0.43 -16.88 -4.49
C GLY A 117 0.98 -18.01 -3.62
N GLY A 118 0.77 -19.27 -4.04
CA GLY A 118 1.20 -20.46 -3.31
C GLY A 118 0.17 -20.97 -2.30
N THR A 119 0.38 -22.18 -1.78
CA THR A 119 -0.55 -22.89 -0.88
C THR A 119 -0.40 -22.51 0.60
N ALA A 120 0.49 -21.56 0.92
CA ALA A 120 0.79 -21.18 2.31
C ALA A 120 -0.34 -20.40 3.00
N THR A 121 -1.36 -20.00 2.23
CA THR A 121 -2.52 -19.23 2.71
C THR A 121 -3.82 -19.94 2.36
N SER A 122 -4.78 -19.93 3.27
CA SER A 122 -6.08 -20.54 3.04
C SER A 122 -6.92 -19.72 2.06
N LYS A 123 -7.95 -20.34 1.45
CA LYS A 123 -8.93 -19.62 0.63
C LYS A 123 -9.54 -18.43 1.37
N ASP A 124 -9.85 -18.60 2.66
CA ASP A 124 -10.42 -17.56 3.50
C ASP A 124 -9.43 -16.42 3.77
N GLN A 125 -8.13 -16.73 3.91
CA GLN A 125 -7.10 -15.71 4.04
C GLN A 125 -6.95 -14.89 2.76
N HIS A 126 -6.97 -15.52 1.58
CA HIS A 126 -6.97 -14.79 0.31
C HIS A 126 -8.22 -13.95 0.11
N ALA A 127 -9.39 -14.45 0.50
CA ALA A 127 -10.62 -13.69 0.48
C ALA A 127 -10.53 -12.46 1.38
N PHE A 128 -9.99 -12.61 2.59
CA PHE A 128 -9.76 -11.52 3.52
C PHE A 128 -8.78 -10.47 2.96
N ILE A 129 -7.64 -10.90 2.40
CA ILE A 129 -6.68 -10.01 1.74
C ILE A 129 -7.37 -9.19 0.64
N TYR A 130 -8.16 -9.85 -0.22
CA TYR A 130 -8.89 -9.17 -1.29
C TYR A 130 -9.87 -8.15 -0.72
N ASP A 131 -10.70 -8.53 0.25
CA ASP A 131 -11.74 -7.66 0.78
C ASP A 131 -11.17 -6.42 1.47
N VAL A 132 -10.02 -6.54 2.14
CA VAL A 132 -9.29 -5.41 2.72
C VAL A 132 -8.68 -4.51 1.65
N SER A 133 -8.17 -5.08 0.55
CA SER A 133 -7.43 -4.33 -0.48
C SER A 133 -8.31 -3.74 -1.59
N ALA A 134 -9.48 -4.33 -1.86
CA ALA A 134 -10.36 -3.95 -2.96
C ALA A 134 -10.85 -2.49 -2.93
N PRO A 135 -11.11 -1.86 -1.76
CA PRO A 135 -11.40 -0.43 -1.69
C PRO A 135 -10.29 0.43 -2.28
N ASP A 136 -9.02 0.12 -1.98
CA ASP A 136 -7.86 0.89 -2.44
C ASP A 136 -7.59 0.72 -3.94
N MET A 137 -8.12 -0.35 -4.55
CA MET A 137 -8.04 -0.57 -5.99
C MET A 137 -9.01 0.33 -6.79
N LYS A 138 -9.99 0.96 -6.13
CA LYS A 138 -11.07 1.72 -6.76
C LYS A 138 -10.85 3.22 -6.60
N SER A 139 -11.03 3.94 -7.70
CA SER A 139 -11.11 5.40 -7.70
C SER A 139 -12.15 5.85 -8.71
N PRO A 140 -12.93 6.92 -8.43
CA PRO A 140 -13.82 7.52 -9.43
C PRO A 140 -13.05 8.05 -10.65
N LYS A 141 -11.74 8.25 -10.54
CA LYS A 141 -10.85 8.68 -11.64
C LYS A 141 -10.27 7.51 -12.45
N GLY A 142 -10.63 6.28 -12.12
CA GLY A 142 -10.14 5.06 -12.78
C GLY A 142 -9.03 4.34 -12.01
N VAL A 143 -8.73 3.12 -12.44
CA VAL A 143 -7.65 2.28 -11.88
C VAL A 143 -6.27 2.93 -12.09
N GLY A 144 -5.37 2.74 -11.13
CA GLY A 144 -4.01 3.29 -11.19
C GLY A 144 -3.93 4.82 -11.10
N TRP A 145 -5.03 5.51 -10.82
CA TRP A 145 -5.01 6.94 -10.59
C TRP A 145 -4.12 7.28 -9.38
N ILE A 146 -3.29 8.32 -9.53
CA ILE A 146 -2.37 8.78 -8.50
C ILE A 146 -2.79 10.16 -8.01
N ASP A 147 -2.98 10.31 -6.70
CA ASP A 147 -3.16 11.62 -6.06
C ASP A 147 -1.80 12.29 -5.81
N LYS A 148 -1.39 13.16 -6.74
CA LYS A 148 -0.12 13.89 -6.64
C LYS A 148 -0.05 14.81 -5.41
N ASN A 149 -1.19 15.30 -4.92
CA ASN A 149 -1.23 16.13 -3.71
C ASN A 149 -0.99 15.29 -2.46
N ALA A 150 -1.58 14.08 -2.38
CA ALA A 150 -1.29 13.16 -1.28
C ALA A 150 0.20 12.76 -1.25
N TRP A 151 0.81 12.56 -2.42
CA TRP A 151 2.25 12.33 -2.53
C TRP A 151 3.09 13.53 -2.06
N GLN A 152 2.71 14.75 -2.43
CA GLN A 152 3.40 15.95 -1.95
C GLN A 152 3.29 16.09 -0.42
N GLN A 153 2.12 15.84 0.16
CA GLN A 153 1.92 15.82 1.61
C GLN A 153 2.78 14.74 2.27
N ASN A 154 2.90 13.56 1.65
CA ASN A 154 3.75 12.49 2.16
C ASN A 154 5.24 12.90 2.13
N ILE A 155 5.72 13.54 1.06
CA ILE A 155 7.09 14.09 0.99
C ILE A 155 7.33 15.11 2.10
N ASP A 156 6.39 16.04 2.31
CA ASP A 156 6.50 17.07 3.34
C ASP A 156 6.52 16.46 4.74
N LEU A 157 5.68 15.45 4.96
CA LEU A 157 5.71 14.66 6.18
C LEU A 157 7.07 13.99 6.35
N LEU A 158 7.56 13.22 5.37
CA LEU A 158 8.87 12.54 5.39
C LEU A 158 10.06 13.49 5.62
N LEU A 159 9.96 14.73 5.18
CA LEU A 159 10.96 15.76 5.44
C LEU A 159 10.88 16.27 6.88
N SER A 160 9.67 16.61 7.37
CA SER A 160 9.45 16.97 8.77
C SER A 160 9.84 15.83 9.72
N LEU A 161 9.80 14.60 9.19
CA LEU A 161 10.21 13.36 9.81
C LEU A 161 11.72 13.21 9.98
N GLY A 162 12.52 13.99 9.23
CA GLY A 162 13.94 13.71 9.06
C GLY A 162 14.23 12.30 8.50
N VAL A 163 13.23 11.65 7.89
CA VAL A 163 13.39 10.37 7.17
C VAL A 163 14.12 10.63 5.87
N ILE A 164 13.72 11.71 5.16
CA ILE A 164 14.47 12.27 4.04
C ILE A 164 15.16 13.57 4.48
N LYS A 165 16.34 13.84 3.90
CA LYS A 165 17.14 15.04 4.21
C LYS A 165 16.83 16.21 3.29
N THR A 166 16.39 15.91 2.08
CA THR A 166 16.14 16.86 1.00
C THR A 166 14.71 16.68 0.52
N LYS A 167 14.03 17.78 0.20
CA LYS A 167 12.69 17.76 -0.40
C LYS A 167 12.82 17.52 -1.90
N PRO A 168 12.52 16.32 -2.43
CA PRO A 168 12.46 16.12 -3.87
C PRO A 168 11.34 16.96 -4.48
N ASN A 169 11.49 17.34 -5.75
CA ASN A 169 10.38 17.86 -6.52
C ASN A 169 9.45 16.70 -6.89
N ILE A 170 8.15 16.87 -6.67
CA ILE A 170 7.15 15.84 -6.96
C ILE A 170 7.07 15.52 -8.45
N ASP A 171 7.34 16.49 -9.32
CA ASP A 171 7.33 16.30 -10.78
C ASP A 171 8.43 15.36 -11.27
N ASP A 172 9.52 15.22 -10.49
CA ASP A 172 10.61 14.29 -10.80
C ASP A 172 10.32 12.86 -10.34
N LEU A 173 9.30 12.68 -9.47
CA LEU A 173 8.96 11.41 -8.84
C LEU A 173 7.68 10.78 -9.39
N VAL A 174 6.70 11.60 -9.74
CA VAL A 174 5.35 11.16 -10.11
C VAL A 174 4.97 11.72 -11.47
N ASP A 175 4.98 10.83 -12.47
CA ASP A 175 4.48 11.07 -13.81
C ASP A 175 3.05 10.54 -13.95
N THR A 176 2.07 11.44 -13.91
CA THR A 176 0.66 11.11 -14.13
C THR A 176 0.27 11.08 -15.62
N SER A 177 1.10 11.62 -16.51
CA SER A 177 0.75 11.77 -17.94
C SER A 177 0.57 10.43 -18.64
N LEU A 178 1.28 9.39 -18.16
CA LEU A 178 1.14 8.03 -18.68
C LEU A 178 -0.26 7.48 -18.43
N MET A 179 -0.88 7.85 -17.31
CA MET A 179 -2.23 7.40 -16.98
C MET A 179 -3.30 8.10 -17.83
N ASP A 180 -3.04 9.33 -18.28
CA ASP A 180 -3.92 10.05 -19.22
C ASP A 180 -3.96 9.37 -20.61
N GLU A 181 -2.90 8.64 -20.99
CA GLU A 181 -2.87 7.81 -22.21
C GLU A 181 -3.48 6.42 -22.01
N VAL A 182 -3.40 5.89 -20.78
CA VAL A 182 -3.95 4.58 -20.42
C VAL A 182 -5.47 4.66 -20.23
N LEU A 183 -5.97 5.78 -19.72
CA LEU A 183 -7.37 5.97 -19.37
C LEU A 183 -8.08 6.95 -20.29
N LYS A 184 -9.34 6.64 -20.61
CA LYS A 184 -10.29 7.59 -21.18
C LYS A 184 -11.58 7.50 -20.38
N ASP A 185 -12.06 8.63 -19.86
CA ASP A 185 -13.26 8.71 -19.03
C ASP A 185 -13.24 7.72 -17.83
N GLY A 186 -12.07 7.55 -17.22
CA GLY A 186 -11.86 6.66 -16.07
C GLY A 186 -11.83 5.15 -16.40
N LYS A 187 -11.77 4.79 -17.68
CA LYS A 187 -11.70 3.41 -18.17
C LYS A 187 -10.43 3.16 -18.98
N VAL A 188 -9.89 1.96 -18.88
CA VAL A 188 -8.69 1.58 -19.64
C VAL A 188 -8.99 1.52 -21.14
N VAL A 189 -8.24 2.28 -21.93
CA VAL A 189 -8.25 2.17 -23.39
C VAL A 189 -7.44 0.93 -23.77
N PHE A 190 -8.11 -0.14 -24.21
CA PHE A 190 -7.48 -1.43 -24.45
C PHE A 190 -7.83 -2.00 -25.85
N PRO A 191 -6.86 -2.59 -26.58
CA PRO A 191 -5.43 -2.70 -26.23
C PRO A 191 -4.66 -1.37 -26.29
#